data_AF-A0A536AJH4-F1
#
_entry.id   AF-A0A536AJH4-F1
#
_cell.length_a   1.000
_cell.length_b   1.000
_cell.length_c   1.000
_cell.angle_alpha   90.00
_cell.angle_beta   90.00
_cell.angle_gamma   90.00
#
_symmetry.space_group_name_H-M   'P 1'
#
loop_
_entity.id
_entity.type
_entity.pdbx_description
1 polymer ?
#
loop_
_entity_poly.entity_id
_entity_poly.type
_entity_poly.pdbx_seq_one_letter_code
_entity_poly.pdbx_strand_id
1 'polypeptide(L)'
;MSLRHAPTPTSMNHERHGGTNTRIAGRWLFVTRLSFVVVSIFTLLLYVIGTPVYFAYLHTLCTDCLDDRLNPDKLQALHALGISITTYAVYMVALNLLFALVYFAVAALIFWRKSDDWIAWLASFSLVAFGASFPSIPAVLAAVHPVWQLPVTLVSEDVLGFPSLVIFFFRVRTGRFVPRWTRWVAVGTAVMFVATSFLAVPFFNFSTRPGLLFLLVQLVVFGSLVFSQVYRYRHVSTPVERQQTKWIVFGVAVGLLGFLLLGVFLPAFLQVFIPLQNLDLLLVVILVTSIMFVLL
;
A
#
# COMPACT_ATOMS: atom_id res chain seq x y z
N MET A 1 -18.20 11.45 73.22
CA MET A 1 -17.21 11.01 72.20
C MET A 1 -17.82 9.82 71.47
N SER A 2 -18.47 10.06 70.33
CA SER A 2 -19.09 9.01 69.50
C SER A 2 -18.91 9.41 68.03
N LEU A 3 -18.41 8.45 67.25
CA LEU A 3 -17.77 8.64 65.95
C LEU A 3 -18.78 8.95 64.85
N ARG A 4 -18.52 10.02 64.11
CA ARG A 4 -19.22 10.37 62.86
C ARG A 4 -18.98 9.27 61.83
N HIS A 5 -20.06 8.74 61.26
CA HIS A 5 -20.01 7.90 60.09
C HIS A 5 -19.51 8.74 58.91
N ALA A 6 -18.31 8.44 58.43
CA ALA A 6 -17.80 8.96 57.17
C ALA A 6 -18.50 8.23 56.01
N PRO A 7 -19.02 8.92 54.99
CA PRO A 7 -19.47 8.25 53.78
C PRO A 7 -18.26 7.71 53.02
N THR A 8 -18.25 6.40 52.78
CA THR A 8 -17.32 5.70 51.90
C THR A 8 -17.40 6.32 50.50
N PRO A 9 -16.29 6.80 49.89
CA PRO A 9 -16.33 7.25 48.52
C PRO A 9 -16.49 6.03 47.62
N THR A 10 -17.62 5.94 46.92
CA THR A 10 -17.87 5.03 45.79
C THR A 10 -16.81 5.26 44.70
N SER A 11 -15.69 4.55 44.78
CA SER A 11 -14.62 4.52 43.77
C SER A 11 -14.81 3.41 42.73
N MET A 12 -16.04 2.95 42.50
CA MET A 12 -16.36 1.91 41.51
C MET A 12 -17.29 2.45 40.44
N ASN A 13 -16.76 3.28 39.52
CA ASN A 13 -17.38 3.49 38.20
C ASN A 13 -16.50 4.20 37.15
N HIS A 14 -15.20 4.44 37.39
CA HIS A 14 -14.34 5.10 36.39
C HIS A 14 -13.60 4.16 35.43
N GLU A 15 -13.70 2.83 35.59
CA GLU A 15 -13.01 1.88 34.70
C GLU A 15 -13.84 1.40 33.48
N ARG A 16 -15.08 1.89 33.29
CA ARG A 16 -15.95 1.48 32.16
C ARG A 16 -15.96 2.39 30.95
N HIS A 17 -15.09 3.40 30.85
CA HIS A 17 -15.08 4.35 29.72
C HIS A 17 -13.82 4.34 28.83
N GLY A 18 -12.95 3.32 28.95
CA GLY A 18 -11.77 3.16 28.10
C GLY A 18 -11.96 2.28 26.85
N GLY A 19 -13.15 1.72 26.62
CA GLY A 19 -13.44 0.89 25.45
C GLY A 19 -13.64 1.75 24.22
N THR A 20 -12.61 1.87 23.39
CA THR A 20 -12.66 2.52 22.07
C THR A 20 -13.94 2.16 21.32
N ASN A 21 -14.68 3.18 20.88
CA ASN A 21 -15.99 3.12 20.20
C ASN A 21 -15.89 2.55 18.76
N THR A 22 -14.99 1.58 18.55
CA THR A 22 -14.59 1.03 17.25
C THR A 22 -15.01 -0.44 17.07
N ARG A 23 -15.69 -1.02 18.05
CA ARG A 23 -16.19 -2.40 17.95
C ARG A 23 -17.35 -2.48 16.96
N ILE A 24 -17.27 -3.45 16.06
CA ILE A 24 -18.33 -3.81 15.11
C ILE A 24 -19.14 -4.96 15.71
N ALA A 25 -20.46 -4.87 15.66
CA ALA A 25 -21.36 -5.92 16.15
C ALA A 25 -22.46 -6.27 15.14
N GLY A 26 -23.00 -7.49 15.27
CA GLY A 26 -24.16 -7.96 14.50
C GLY A 26 -23.91 -8.06 12.99
N ARG A 27 -24.85 -7.55 12.18
CA ARG A 27 -24.82 -7.64 10.71
C ARG A 27 -23.57 -7.00 10.10
N TRP A 28 -23.07 -5.92 10.69
CA TRP A 28 -21.87 -5.23 10.18
C TRP A 28 -20.60 -6.08 10.32
N LEU A 29 -20.51 -6.94 11.34
CA LEU A 29 -19.36 -7.84 11.52
C LEU A 29 -19.34 -8.91 10.42
N PHE A 30 -20.51 -9.39 10.02
CA PHE A 30 -20.64 -10.31 8.90
C PHE A 30 -20.24 -9.64 7.58
N VAL A 31 -20.72 -8.42 7.33
CA VAL A 31 -20.38 -7.67 6.11
C VAL A 31 -18.88 -7.41 6.01
N THR A 32 -18.21 -7.00 7.08
CA THR A 32 -16.75 -6.75 7.06
C THR A 32 -15.95 -8.03 6.85
N ARG A 33 -16.38 -9.15 7.47
CA ARG A 33 -15.79 -10.47 7.23
C ARG A 33 -15.94 -10.90 5.78
N LEU A 34 -17.16 -10.81 5.25
CA LEU A 34 -17.44 -11.19 3.88
C LEU A 34 -16.66 -10.33 2.90
N SER A 35 -16.64 -9.01 3.07
CA SER A 35 -15.91 -8.11 2.18
C SER A 35 -14.41 -8.37 2.20
N PHE A 36 -13.81 -8.62 3.38
CA PHE A 36 -12.40 -8.94 3.50
C PHE A 36 -12.06 -10.25 2.77
N VAL A 37 -12.86 -11.30 2.98
CA VAL A 37 -12.66 -12.60 2.34
C VAL A 37 -12.83 -12.50 0.82
N VAL A 38 -13.90 -11.85 0.35
CA VAL A 38 -14.19 -11.69 -1.09
C VAL A 38 -13.05 -10.95 -1.79
N VAL A 39 -12.62 -9.80 -1.27
CA VAL A 39 -11.53 -9.03 -1.88
C VAL A 39 -10.22 -9.81 -1.83
N SER A 40 -9.92 -10.50 -0.73
CA SER A 40 -8.69 -11.30 -0.63
C SER A 40 -8.66 -12.45 -1.63
N ILE A 41 -9.74 -13.23 -1.72
CA ILE A 41 -9.84 -14.35 -2.66
C ILE A 41 -9.77 -13.84 -4.10
N PHE A 42 -10.51 -12.77 -4.40
CA PHE A 42 -10.54 -12.22 -5.74
C PHE A 42 -9.16 -11.72 -6.19
N THR A 43 -8.44 -11.00 -5.34
CA THR A 43 -7.07 -10.60 -5.64
C THR A 43 -6.15 -11.82 -5.81
N LEU A 44 -6.23 -12.83 -4.94
CA LEU A 44 -5.41 -14.04 -5.07
C LEU A 44 -5.67 -14.74 -6.41
N LEU A 45 -6.92 -14.79 -6.87
CA LEU A 45 -7.26 -15.33 -8.18
C LEU A 45 -6.62 -14.52 -9.32
N LEU A 46 -6.61 -13.18 -9.24
CA LEU A 46 -5.92 -12.34 -10.23
C LEU A 46 -4.42 -12.63 -10.27
N TYR A 47 -3.77 -12.88 -9.13
CA TYR A 47 -2.36 -13.27 -9.09
C TYR A 47 -2.14 -14.67 -9.68
N VAL A 48 -2.96 -15.65 -9.32
CA VAL A 48 -2.82 -17.03 -9.84
C VAL A 48 -2.99 -17.05 -11.35
N ILE A 49 -4.03 -16.37 -11.87
CA ILE A 49 -4.32 -16.31 -13.31
C ILE A 49 -3.31 -15.43 -14.06
N GLY A 50 -2.92 -14.31 -13.46
CA GLY A 50 -1.99 -13.36 -14.07
C GLY A 50 -0.55 -13.86 -14.11
N THR A 51 -0.14 -14.74 -13.19
CA THR A 51 1.24 -15.25 -13.11
C THR A 51 1.74 -15.88 -14.42
N PRO A 52 1.06 -16.86 -15.04
CA PRO A 52 1.50 -17.43 -16.31
C PRO A 52 1.50 -16.40 -17.45
N VAL A 53 0.52 -15.48 -17.46
CA VAL A 53 0.43 -14.40 -18.47
C VAL A 53 1.63 -13.46 -18.33
N TYR A 54 1.96 -13.06 -17.10
CA TYR A 54 3.10 -12.20 -16.78
C TYR A 54 4.42 -12.90 -17.10
N PHE A 55 4.56 -14.18 -16.79
CA PHE A 55 5.74 -14.96 -17.14
C PHE A 55 5.95 -15.01 -18.67
N ALA A 56 4.90 -15.30 -19.44
CA ALA A 56 4.96 -15.29 -20.91
C ALA A 56 5.28 -13.89 -21.45
N TYR A 57 4.69 -12.85 -20.86
CA TYR A 57 4.94 -11.45 -21.22
C TYR A 57 6.40 -11.03 -21.05
N LEU A 58 7.09 -11.53 -20.02
CA LEU A 58 8.52 -11.26 -19.82
C LEU A 58 9.44 -11.96 -20.84
N HIS A 59 8.94 -12.98 -21.56
CA HIS A 59 9.68 -13.65 -22.64
C HIS A 59 9.43 -13.04 -24.01
N THR A 60 8.39 -12.21 -24.17
CA THR A 60 8.11 -11.54 -25.44
C THR A 60 9.00 -10.31 -25.61
N LEU A 61 9.92 -10.40 -26.58
CA LEU A 61 10.69 -9.25 -27.06
C LEU A 61 9.78 -8.33 -27.87
N CYS A 62 9.81 -7.04 -27.56
CA CYS A 62 9.21 -6.05 -28.46
C CYS A 62 10.31 -5.19 -29.09
N THR A 63 10.40 -5.25 -30.41
CA THR A 63 11.38 -4.49 -31.20
C THR A 63 10.90 -3.08 -31.56
N ASP A 64 9.58 -2.82 -31.50
CA ASP A 64 8.95 -1.56 -31.93
C ASP A 64 8.08 -0.88 -30.85
N CYS A 65 8.17 -1.31 -29.59
CA CYS A 65 7.37 -0.74 -28.50
C CYS A 65 8.13 0.39 -27.79
N LEU A 66 7.46 1.51 -27.55
CA LEU A 66 7.89 2.60 -26.64
C LEU A 66 7.62 2.29 -25.15
N ASP A 67 7.05 1.12 -24.86
CA ASP A 67 6.65 0.71 -23.51
C ASP A 67 7.79 -0.01 -22.75
N ASP A 68 7.65 -0.07 -21.43
CA ASP A 68 8.58 -0.64 -20.44
C ASP A 68 8.82 -2.17 -20.55
N ARG A 69 8.46 -2.76 -21.69
CA ARG A 69 8.77 -4.15 -22.08
C ARG A 69 10.29 -4.38 -22.13
N LEU A 70 10.69 -5.64 -22.30
CA LEU A 70 12.09 -6.00 -22.47
C LEU A 70 12.64 -5.38 -23.77
N ASN A 71 13.16 -4.16 -23.65
CA ASN A 71 13.80 -3.40 -24.73
C ASN A 71 15.07 -4.14 -25.19
N PRO A 72 15.51 -4.04 -26.47
CA PRO A 72 16.74 -4.69 -26.94
C PRO A 72 17.95 -4.33 -26.07
N ASP A 73 18.00 -3.10 -25.57
CA ASP A 73 19.03 -2.62 -24.66
C ASP A 73 19.02 -3.34 -23.29
N LYS A 74 17.82 -3.63 -22.74
CA LYS A 74 17.67 -4.42 -21.51
C LYS A 74 18.16 -5.85 -21.74
N LEU A 75 17.81 -6.46 -22.88
CA LEU A 75 18.25 -7.81 -23.23
C LEU A 75 19.79 -7.87 -23.43
N GLN A 76 20.38 -6.86 -24.06
CA GLN A 76 21.83 -6.77 -24.23
C GLN A 76 22.56 -6.62 -22.88
N ALA A 77 22.00 -5.86 -21.94
CA ALA A 77 22.52 -5.76 -20.58
C ALA A 77 22.41 -7.09 -19.80
N LEU A 78 21.30 -7.82 -19.91
CA LEU A 78 21.15 -9.16 -19.33
C LEU A 78 22.23 -10.12 -19.88
N HIS A 79 22.43 -10.11 -21.20
CA HIS A 79 23.46 -10.92 -21.85
C HIS A 79 24.87 -10.56 -21.39
N ALA A 80 25.18 -9.27 -21.24
CA ALA A 80 26.47 -8.80 -20.72
C ALA A 80 26.73 -9.26 -19.26
N LEU A 81 25.67 -9.42 -18.47
CA LEU A 81 25.71 -9.94 -17.11
C LEU A 81 25.64 -11.47 -17.03
N GLY A 82 25.48 -12.17 -18.16
CA GLY A 82 25.31 -13.64 -18.21
C GLY A 82 23.97 -14.14 -17.64
N ILE A 83 22.99 -13.26 -17.45
CA ILE A 83 21.67 -13.61 -16.90
C ILE A 83 20.74 -14.02 -18.03
N SER A 84 20.19 -15.23 -17.96
CA SER A 84 19.20 -15.68 -18.95
C SER A 84 17.85 -14.97 -18.77
N ILE A 85 17.10 -14.82 -19.87
CA ILE A 85 15.75 -14.23 -19.85
C ILE A 85 14.80 -15.01 -18.92
N THR A 86 14.95 -16.33 -18.86
CA THR A 86 14.15 -17.21 -17.99
C THR A 86 14.47 -16.97 -16.52
N THR A 87 15.76 -16.82 -16.17
CA THR A 87 16.19 -16.48 -14.80
C THR A 87 15.59 -15.14 -14.36
N TYR A 88 15.63 -14.14 -15.23
CA TYR A 88 15.01 -12.84 -14.97
C TYR A 88 13.49 -12.94 -14.80
N ALA A 89 12.80 -13.69 -15.66
CA ALA A 89 11.36 -13.87 -15.59
C ALA A 89 10.91 -14.59 -14.32
N VAL A 90 11.56 -15.70 -13.96
CA VAL A 90 11.30 -16.44 -12.70
C VAL A 90 11.49 -15.52 -11.50
N TYR A 91 12.57 -14.73 -11.50
CA TYR A 91 12.86 -13.80 -10.42
C TYR A 91 11.78 -12.74 -10.27
N MET A 92 11.39 -12.07 -11.36
CA MET A 92 10.37 -11.02 -11.31
C MET A 92 9.02 -11.56 -10.83
N VAL A 93 8.64 -12.76 -11.27
CA VAL A 93 7.45 -13.46 -10.77
C VAL A 93 7.60 -13.74 -9.27
N ALA A 94 8.70 -14.35 -8.84
CA ALA A 94 8.94 -14.71 -7.44
C ALA A 94 8.92 -13.49 -6.52
N LEU A 95 9.52 -12.38 -6.94
CA LEU A 95 9.51 -11.13 -6.19
C LEU A 95 8.09 -10.58 -6.03
N ASN A 96 7.32 -10.49 -7.13
CA ASN A 96 5.93 -10.00 -7.06
C ASN A 96 5.06 -10.90 -6.15
N LEU A 97 5.23 -12.24 -6.23
CA LEU A 97 4.53 -13.19 -5.37
C LEU A 97 4.94 -13.07 -3.90
N LEU A 98 6.23 -12.88 -3.62
CA LEU A 98 6.74 -12.71 -2.26
C LEU A 98 6.18 -11.45 -1.61
N PHE A 99 6.20 -10.32 -2.32
CA PHE A 99 5.60 -9.07 -1.85
C PHE A 99 4.12 -9.26 -1.55
N ALA A 100 3.36 -9.79 -2.51
CA ALA A 100 1.94 -10.08 -2.31
C ALA A 100 1.73 -10.96 -1.05
N LEU A 101 2.46 -12.06 -0.93
CA LEU A 101 2.37 -12.98 0.20
C LEU A 101 2.59 -12.27 1.55
N VAL A 102 3.59 -11.40 1.65
CA VAL A 102 3.86 -10.62 2.88
C VAL A 102 2.67 -9.73 3.23
N TYR A 103 2.13 -8.98 2.26
CA TYR A 103 0.96 -8.13 2.48
C TYR A 103 -0.27 -8.93 2.92
N PHE A 104 -0.55 -10.04 2.22
CA PHE A 104 -1.65 -10.94 2.56
C PHE A 104 -1.50 -11.56 3.96
N ALA A 105 -0.30 -12.03 4.30
CA ALA A 105 -0.01 -12.64 5.59
C ALA A 105 -0.21 -11.63 6.74
N VAL A 106 0.31 -10.41 6.59
CA VAL A 106 0.14 -9.36 7.60
C VAL A 106 -1.33 -8.94 7.71
N ALA A 107 -2.03 -8.77 6.58
CA ALA A 107 -3.44 -8.43 6.57
C ALA A 107 -4.30 -9.50 7.26
N ALA A 108 -4.05 -10.78 6.96
CA ALA A 108 -4.71 -11.91 7.59
C ALA A 108 -4.42 -11.99 9.09
N LEU A 109 -3.17 -11.74 9.51
CA LEU A 109 -2.78 -11.73 10.93
C LEU A 109 -3.51 -10.63 11.71
N ILE A 110 -3.58 -9.41 11.17
CA ILE A 110 -4.30 -8.29 11.80
C ILE A 110 -5.79 -8.62 11.90
N PHE A 111 -6.36 -9.16 10.82
CA PHE A 111 -7.77 -9.50 10.76
C PHE A 111 -8.12 -10.62 11.74
N TRP A 112 -7.28 -11.65 11.83
CA TRP A 112 -7.48 -12.77 12.75
C TRP A 112 -7.39 -12.35 14.22
N ARG A 113 -6.48 -11.43 14.56
CA ARG A 113 -6.32 -10.96 15.95
C ARG A 113 -7.43 -10.00 16.41
N LYS A 114 -8.04 -9.23 15.50
CA LYS A 114 -8.98 -8.15 15.85
C LYS A 114 -10.09 -7.93 14.82
N SER A 115 -10.76 -9.00 14.38
CA SER A 115 -11.81 -8.94 13.35
C SER A 115 -12.98 -7.99 13.68
N ASP A 116 -13.20 -7.77 14.97
CA ASP A 116 -14.31 -7.06 15.58
C ASP A 116 -14.01 -5.58 15.81
N ASP A 117 -12.83 -5.09 15.40
CA ASP A 117 -12.45 -3.68 15.42
C ASP A 117 -12.41 -3.13 13.99
N TRP A 118 -13.23 -2.12 13.67
CA TRP A 118 -13.34 -1.64 12.29
C TRP A 118 -12.04 -1.00 11.78
N ILE A 119 -11.20 -0.47 12.69
CA ILE A 119 -9.89 0.09 12.31
C ILE A 119 -8.94 -1.03 11.90
N ALA A 120 -8.99 -2.17 12.60
CA ALA A 120 -8.20 -3.35 12.25
C ALA A 120 -8.67 -3.94 10.91
N TRP A 121 -9.99 -4.01 10.68
CA TRP A 121 -10.53 -4.38 9.38
C TRP A 121 -10.07 -3.42 8.26
N LEU A 122 -10.14 -2.10 8.48
CA LEU A 122 -9.71 -1.13 7.48
C LEU A 122 -8.20 -1.25 7.20
N ALA A 123 -7.38 -1.51 8.21
CA ALA A 123 -5.95 -1.77 8.05
C ALA A 123 -5.70 -3.02 7.18
N SER A 124 -6.33 -4.14 7.53
CA SER A 124 -6.24 -5.39 6.76
C SER A 124 -6.75 -5.23 5.34
N PHE A 125 -7.88 -4.55 5.14
CA PHE A 125 -8.42 -4.24 3.83
C PHE A 125 -7.46 -3.39 3.01
N SER A 126 -6.89 -2.33 3.61
CA SER A 126 -5.95 -1.44 2.93
C SER A 126 -4.68 -2.19 2.53
N LEU A 127 -4.17 -3.08 3.39
CA LEU A 127 -3.01 -3.91 3.06
C LEU A 127 -3.30 -4.90 1.93
N VAL A 128 -4.48 -5.52 1.90
CA VAL A 128 -4.88 -6.38 0.78
C VAL A 128 -5.03 -5.54 -0.48
N ALA A 129 -5.78 -4.45 -0.48
CA ALA A 129 -6.02 -3.64 -1.66
C ALA A 129 -4.73 -2.97 -2.20
N PHE A 130 -3.84 -2.55 -1.31
CA PHE A 130 -2.55 -1.98 -1.70
C PHE A 130 -1.56 -3.07 -2.15
N GLY A 131 -1.44 -4.16 -1.40
CA GLY A 131 -0.58 -5.30 -1.75
C GLY A 131 -1.04 -6.08 -2.99
N ALA A 132 -2.36 -6.10 -3.25
CA ALA A 132 -3.00 -6.57 -4.49
C ALA A 132 -2.54 -5.80 -5.72
N SER A 133 -2.11 -4.57 -5.52
CA SER A 133 -1.92 -3.59 -6.57
C SER A 133 -0.47 -3.34 -6.91
N PHE A 134 0.47 -4.11 -6.32
CA PHE A 134 1.88 -4.05 -6.71
C PHE A 134 2.01 -4.63 -8.14
N PRO A 135 2.21 -3.79 -9.16
CA PRO A 135 1.22 -3.71 -10.23
C PRO A 135 1.45 -4.72 -11.36
N SER A 136 2.62 -5.35 -11.41
CA SER A 136 3.10 -5.98 -12.64
C SER A 136 2.21 -7.14 -13.11
N ILE A 137 1.83 -8.04 -12.20
CA ILE A 137 1.06 -9.24 -12.57
C ILE A 137 -0.38 -8.89 -12.98
N PRO A 138 -1.21 -8.24 -12.15
CA PRO A 138 -2.58 -7.93 -12.54
C PRO A 138 -2.67 -6.90 -13.68
N ALA A 139 -1.77 -5.91 -13.74
CA ALA A 139 -1.78 -4.92 -14.82
C ALA A 139 -1.49 -5.55 -16.19
N VAL A 140 -0.53 -6.48 -16.25
CA VAL A 140 -0.24 -7.21 -17.50
C VAL A 140 -1.40 -8.11 -17.89
N LEU A 141 -2.08 -8.76 -16.92
CA LEU A 141 -3.29 -9.53 -17.20
C LEU A 141 -4.37 -8.67 -17.87
N ALA A 142 -4.62 -7.47 -17.36
CA ALA A 142 -5.58 -6.53 -17.95
C ALA A 142 -5.14 -5.97 -19.31
N ALA A 143 -3.82 -5.79 -19.51
CA ALA A 143 -3.28 -5.30 -20.77
C ALA A 143 -3.36 -6.34 -21.89
N VAL A 144 -3.09 -7.61 -21.58
CA VAL A 144 -3.14 -8.72 -22.55
C VAL A 144 -4.57 -9.19 -22.82
N HIS A 145 -5.42 -9.20 -21.78
CA HIS A 145 -6.78 -9.70 -21.86
C HIS A 145 -7.78 -8.63 -21.40
N PRO A 146 -8.43 -7.90 -22.34
CA PRO A 146 -9.33 -6.79 -22.03
C PRO A 146 -10.50 -7.13 -21.08
N VAL A 147 -10.95 -8.40 -21.07
CA VAL A 147 -11.99 -8.90 -20.13
C VAL A 147 -11.61 -8.66 -18.66
N TRP A 148 -10.31 -8.66 -18.35
CA TRP A 148 -9.80 -8.44 -17.00
C TRP A 148 -9.56 -6.96 -16.66
N GLN A 149 -9.77 -6.02 -17.59
CA GLN A 149 -9.55 -4.59 -17.34
C GLN A 149 -10.41 -4.08 -16.18
N LEU A 150 -11.74 -4.18 -16.29
CA LEU A 150 -12.63 -3.75 -15.22
C LEU A 150 -12.36 -4.47 -13.88
N PRO A 151 -12.27 -5.81 -13.84
CA PRO A 151 -11.84 -6.55 -12.64
C PRO A 151 -10.59 -6.00 -11.96
N VAL A 152 -9.52 -5.77 -12.73
CA VAL A 152 -8.23 -5.31 -12.20
C VAL A 152 -8.31 -3.85 -11.78
N THR A 153 -8.94 -2.99 -12.58
CA THR A 153 -9.12 -1.56 -12.24
C THR A 153 -9.95 -1.39 -10.96
N LEU A 154 -10.96 -2.23 -10.71
CA LEU A 154 -11.77 -2.13 -9.51
C LEU A 154 -10.99 -2.41 -8.22
N VAL A 155 -9.93 -3.22 -8.29
CA VAL A 155 -9.10 -3.60 -7.12
C VAL A 155 -7.76 -2.89 -7.12
N SER A 156 -7.55 -1.98 -8.09
CA SER A 156 -6.29 -1.28 -8.27
C SER A 156 -5.95 -0.37 -7.09
N GLU A 157 -4.69 0.06 -7.08
CA GLU A 157 -4.14 0.96 -6.08
C GLU A 157 -4.92 2.27 -6.08
N ASP A 158 -5.26 2.78 -7.26
CA ASP A 158 -5.97 4.03 -7.43
C ASP A 158 -7.41 3.94 -6.90
N VAL A 159 -8.11 2.82 -7.10
CA VAL A 159 -9.54 2.72 -6.75
C VAL A 159 -9.76 2.29 -5.30
N LEU A 160 -9.08 1.24 -4.83
CA LEU A 160 -9.26 0.71 -3.48
C LEU A 160 -8.04 0.89 -2.59
N GLY A 161 -6.82 0.75 -3.12
CA GLY A 161 -5.58 0.77 -2.33
C GLY A 161 -5.31 2.12 -1.63
N PHE A 162 -4.87 3.12 -2.38
CA PHE A 162 -4.57 4.47 -1.87
C PHE A 162 -5.75 5.10 -1.12
N PRO A 163 -7.00 5.09 -1.62
CA PRO A 163 -8.11 5.70 -0.89
C PRO A 163 -8.32 5.05 0.49
N SER A 164 -8.29 3.73 0.60
CA SER A 164 -8.46 3.03 1.89
C SER A 164 -7.29 3.32 2.83
N LEU A 165 -6.07 3.37 2.31
CA LEU A 165 -4.84 3.66 3.06
C LEU A 165 -4.82 5.10 3.59
N VAL A 166 -5.24 6.08 2.77
CA VAL A 166 -5.40 7.49 3.19
C VAL A 166 -6.45 7.61 4.28
N ILE A 167 -7.61 6.96 4.12
CA ILE A 167 -8.67 6.95 5.14
C ILE A 167 -8.15 6.30 6.43
N PHE A 168 -7.41 5.19 6.32
CA PHE A 168 -6.80 4.51 7.45
C PHE A 168 -5.92 5.48 8.23
N PHE A 169 -4.96 6.14 7.57
CA PHE A 169 -4.04 7.07 8.25
C PHE A 169 -4.76 8.24 8.90
N PHE A 170 -5.73 8.86 8.22
CA PHE A 170 -6.49 9.97 8.84
C PHE A 170 -7.30 9.53 10.07
N ARG A 171 -7.77 8.28 10.09
CA ARG A 171 -8.65 7.77 11.15
C ARG A 171 -7.96 6.90 12.21
N VAL A 172 -6.63 6.70 12.13
CA VAL A 172 -5.84 5.87 13.07
C VAL A 172 -6.32 6.04 14.52
N ARG A 173 -6.45 4.92 15.25
CA ARG A 173 -6.75 4.79 16.70
C ARG A 173 -8.13 5.23 17.19
N THR A 174 -8.53 6.47 16.97
CA THR A 174 -9.82 6.98 17.51
C THR A 174 -10.98 6.74 16.56
N GLY A 175 -10.68 6.42 15.30
CA GLY A 175 -11.69 6.17 14.28
C GLY A 175 -12.37 7.43 13.73
N ARG A 176 -11.95 8.61 14.20
CA ARG A 176 -12.54 9.90 13.83
C ARG A 176 -11.55 10.72 13.03
N PHE A 177 -12.06 11.47 12.05
CA PHE A 177 -11.26 12.47 11.34
C PHE A 177 -10.93 13.63 12.26
N VAL A 178 -9.65 13.81 12.57
CA VAL A 178 -9.15 14.90 13.40
C VAL A 178 -7.89 15.49 12.74
N PRO A 179 -7.91 16.78 12.37
CA PRO A 179 -9.03 17.72 12.39
C PRO A 179 -10.20 17.32 11.45
N ARG A 180 -11.40 17.84 11.67
CA ARG A 180 -12.60 17.44 10.89
C ARG A 180 -12.50 17.70 9.39
N TRP A 181 -11.68 18.67 8.96
CA TRP A 181 -11.50 18.99 7.54
C TRP A 181 -10.76 17.90 6.76
N THR A 182 -10.00 17.02 7.42
CA THR A 182 -9.26 15.94 6.75
C THR A 182 -10.20 14.94 6.09
N ARG A 183 -11.47 14.88 6.51
CA ARG A 183 -12.51 14.10 5.81
C ARG A 183 -12.68 14.54 4.35
N TRP A 184 -12.60 15.84 4.09
CA TRP A 184 -12.82 16.40 2.75
C TRP A 184 -11.60 16.19 1.87
N VAL A 185 -10.40 16.22 2.47
CA VAL A 185 -9.19 15.81 1.76
C VAL A 185 -9.25 14.33 1.41
N ALA A 186 -9.62 13.45 2.36
CA ALA A 186 -9.77 12.02 2.06
C ALA A 186 -10.77 11.75 0.92
N VAL A 187 -11.93 12.42 0.94
CA VAL A 187 -12.95 12.31 -0.13
C VAL A 187 -12.42 12.87 -1.45
N GLY A 188 -11.82 14.06 -1.45
CA GLY A 188 -11.27 14.69 -2.65
C GLY A 188 -10.17 13.84 -3.28
N THR A 189 -9.27 13.28 -2.46
CA THR A 189 -8.24 12.35 -2.90
C THR A 189 -8.86 11.08 -3.49
N ALA A 190 -9.82 10.45 -2.80
CA ALA A 190 -10.49 9.25 -3.31
C ALA A 190 -11.18 9.51 -4.67
N VAL A 191 -11.93 10.60 -4.79
CA VAL A 191 -12.58 10.99 -6.05
C VAL A 191 -11.55 11.23 -7.15
N MET A 192 -10.44 11.88 -6.83
CA MET A 192 -9.38 12.16 -7.79
C MET A 192 -8.72 10.88 -8.32
N PHE A 193 -8.36 9.93 -7.45
CA PHE A 193 -7.77 8.66 -7.85
C PHE A 193 -8.76 7.75 -8.59
N VAL A 194 -10.03 7.73 -8.18
CA VAL A 194 -11.06 7.01 -8.95
C VAL A 194 -11.24 7.66 -10.33
N ALA A 195 -11.24 9.00 -10.40
CA ALA A 195 -11.31 9.72 -11.65
C ALA A 195 -10.10 9.46 -12.55
N THR A 196 -8.88 9.26 -12.02
CA THR A 196 -7.71 8.90 -12.86
C THR A 196 -7.91 7.57 -13.57
N SER A 197 -8.55 6.61 -12.91
CA SER A 197 -8.77 5.26 -13.43
C SER A 197 -9.90 5.17 -14.47
N PHE A 198 -10.95 5.99 -14.34
CA PHE A 198 -12.15 5.87 -15.20
C PHE A 198 -12.36 7.05 -16.16
N LEU A 199 -11.77 8.22 -15.88
CA LEU A 199 -11.95 9.41 -16.70
C LEU A 199 -10.65 9.72 -17.45
N ALA A 200 -10.70 9.69 -18.77
CA ALA A 200 -9.59 10.07 -19.66
C ALA A 200 -9.40 11.60 -19.73
N VAL A 201 -9.40 12.28 -18.59
CA VAL A 201 -9.27 13.74 -18.50
C VAL A 201 -7.83 14.09 -18.09
N PRO A 202 -7.11 14.93 -18.86
CA PRO A 202 -5.70 15.24 -18.62
C PRO A 202 -5.39 15.80 -17.22
N PHE A 203 -6.36 16.48 -16.62
CA PHE A 203 -6.26 17.01 -15.26
C PHE A 203 -6.15 15.89 -14.21
N PHE A 204 -6.89 14.80 -14.38
CA PHE A 204 -6.89 13.69 -13.43
C PHE A 204 -5.72 12.75 -13.70
N ASN A 205 -5.39 12.46 -14.95
CA ASN A 205 -4.32 11.52 -15.30
C ASN A 205 -2.92 11.99 -14.84
N PHE A 206 -2.21 11.13 -14.11
CA PHE A 206 -0.89 11.43 -13.54
C PHE A 206 0.20 11.71 -14.59
N SER A 207 0.15 11.03 -15.73
CA SER A 207 1.18 11.14 -16.78
C SER A 207 1.04 12.41 -17.62
N THR A 208 -0.17 12.97 -17.70
CA THR A 208 -0.44 14.18 -18.50
C THR A 208 -0.58 15.44 -17.66
N ARG A 209 -0.64 15.33 -16.32
CA ARG A 209 -0.80 16.46 -15.43
C ARG A 209 0.49 17.30 -15.41
N PRO A 210 0.40 18.65 -15.46
CA PRO A 210 1.58 19.50 -15.31
C PRO A 210 2.34 19.19 -14.01
N GLY A 211 3.66 19.05 -14.09
CA GLY A 211 4.49 18.59 -12.96
C GLY A 211 4.34 19.42 -11.68
N LEU A 212 4.18 20.76 -11.81
CA LEU A 212 3.91 21.63 -10.67
C LEU A 212 2.58 21.28 -9.97
N LEU A 213 1.51 21.07 -10.75
CA LEU A 213 0.19 20.71 -10.20
C LEU A 213 0.23 19.33 -9.56
N PHE A 214 0.94 18.38 -10.16
CA PHE A 214 1.19 17.06 -9.56
C PHE A 214 1.86 17.21 -8.19
N LEU A 215 2.96 17.96 -8.12
CA LEU A 215 3.70 18.20 -6.88
C LEU A 215 2.83 18.87 -5.82
N LEU A 216 2.08 19.91 -6.18
CA LEU A 216 1.20 20.61 -5.24
C LEU A 216 0.13 19.70 -4.66
N VAL A 217 -0.51 18.86 -5.50
CA VAL A 217 -1.50 17.89 -5.03
C VAL A 217 -0.88 16.90 -4.05
N GLN A 218 0.28 16.35 -4.36
CA GLN A 218 0.98 15.41 -3.48
C GLN A 218 1.37 16.08 -2.16
N LEU A 219 1.87 17.32 -2.18
CA LEU A 219 2.16 18.08 -0.97
C LEU A 219 0.91 18.32 -0.12
N VAL A 220 -0.24 18.61 -0.72
CA VAL A 220 -1.50 18.78 0.03
C VAL A 220 -1.93 17.46 0.67
N VAL A 221 -1.91 16.35 -0.08
CA VAL A 221 -2.34 15.04 0.43
C VAL A 221 -1.38 14.53 1.52
N PHE A 222 -0.09 14.41 1.24
CA PHE A 222 0.88 13.92 2.22
C PHE A 222 1.13 14.92 3.35
N GLY A 223 1.16 16.21 3.06
CA GLY A 223 1.30 17.26 4.06
C GLY A 223 0.12 17.29 5.03
N SER A 224 -1.12 17.10 4.55
CA SER A 224 -2.29 17.00 5.42
C SER A 224 -2.29 15.73 6.27
N LEU A 225 -1.78 14.59 5.75
CA LEU A 225 -1.58 13.38 6.52
C LEU A 225 -0.60 13.61 7.68
N VAL A 226 0.59 14.16 7.39
CA VAL A 226 1.61 14.47 8.40
C VAL A 226 1.08 15.47 9.42
N PHE A 227 0.47 16.57 8.94
CA PHE A 227 -0.13 17.58 9.81
C PHE A 227 -1.19 16.98 10.73
N SER A 228 -2.07 16.13 10.20
CA SER A 228 -3.11 15.46 11.00
C SER A 228 -2.50 14.61 12.11
N GLN A 229 -1.46 13.82 11.82
CA GLN A 229 -0.80 13.00 12.86
C GLN A 229 -0.13 13.88 13.92
N VAL A 230 0.59 14.94 13.52
CA VAL A 230 1.25 15.87 14.45
C VAL A 230 0.24 16.62 15.32
N TYR A 231 -0.84 17.13 14.71
CA TYR A 231 -1.90 17.83 15.41
C TYR A 231 -2.54 16.94 16.48
N ARG A 232 -2.86 15.69 16.11
CA ARG A 232 -3.46 14.71 17.04
C ARG A 232 -2.51 14.35 18.17
N TYR A 233 -1.24 14.07 17.85
CA TYR A 233 -0.22 13.75 18.84
C TYR A 233 -0.10 14.84 19.91
N ARG A 234 -0.15 16.12 19.49
CA ARG A 234 -0.02 17.27 20.40
C ARG A 234 -1.29 17.56 21.20
N HIS A 235 -2.46 17.59 20.57
CA HIS A 235 -3.67 18.18 21.17
C HIS A 235 -4.72 17.17 21.62
N VAL A 236 -4.70 15.93 21.14
CA VAL A 236 -5.83 14.99 21.32
C VAL A 236 -5.40 13.65 21.91
N SER A 237 -4.21 13.17 21.58
CA SER A 237 -3.77 11.83 21.96
C SER A 237 -3.43 11.69 23.44
N THR A 238 -4.00 10.67 24.08
CA THR A 238 -3.62 10.19 25.42
C THR A 238 -2.16 9.69 25.48
N PRO A 239 -1.55 9.50 26.66
CA PRO A 239 -0.17 9.01 26.77
C PRO A 239 0.05 7.66 26.13
N VAL A 240 -0.89 6.72 26.32
CA VAL A 240 -0.89 5.42 25.63
C VAL A 240 -1.05 5.64 24.14
N GLU A 241 -1.89 6.61 23.72
CA GLU A 241 -2.11 6.97 22.33
C GLU A 241 -0.84 7.40 21.58
N ARG A 242 -0.02 8.19 22.25
CA ARG A 242 1.24 8.69 21.70
C ARG A 242 2.26 7.58 21.45
N GLN A 243 2.33 6.57 22.34
CA GLN A 243 3.32 5.50 22.19
C GLN A 243 3.07 4.61 20.97
N GLN A 244 1.82 4.19 20.68
CA GLN A 244 1.60 3.39 19.46
C GLN A 244 1.69 4.25 18.19
N THR A 245 1.37 5.55 18.25
CA THR A 245 1.61 6.44 17.09
C THR A 245 3.10 6.49 16.73
N LYS A 246 4.01 6.48 17.71
CA LYS A 246 5.45 6.40 17.44
C LYS A 246 5.83 5.13 16.69
N TRP A 247 5.30 3.97 17.06
CA TRP A 247 5.55 2.71 16.35
C TRP A 247 5.02 2.73 14.92
N ILE A 248 3.85 3.33 14.69
CA ILE A 248 3.30 3.51 13.35
C ILE A 248 4.19 4.45 12.53
N VAL A 249 4.53 5.61 13.07
CA VAL A 249 5.40 6.59 12.39
C VAL A 249 6.77 5.99 12.10
N PHE A 250 7.33 5.21 13.03
CA PHE A 250 8.57 4.49 12.82
C PHE A 250 8.45 3.49 11.68
N GLY A 251 7.42 2.63 11.66
CA GLY A 251 7.19 1.68 10.57
C GLY A 251 7.02 2.36 9.21
N VAL A 252 6.25 3.45 9.16
CA VAL A 252 6.07 4.27 7.95
C VAL A 252 7.40 4.91 7.51
N ALA A 253 8.18 5.46 8.43
CA ALA A 253 9.46 6.08 8.13
C ALA A 253 10.49 5.05 7.62
N VAL A 254 10.55 3.86 8.23
CA VAL A 254 11.40 2.76 7.76
C VAL A 254 10.96 2.29 6.37
N GLY A 255 9.66 2.15 6.12
CA GLY A 255 9.12 1.78 4.81
C GLY A 255 9.43 2.83 3.74
N LEU A 256 9.21 4.11 4.03
CA LEU A 256 9.54 5.23 3.14
C LEU A 256 11.04 5.32 2.88
N LEU A 257 11.87 5.16 3.91
CA LEU A 257 13.32 5.18 3.76
C LEU A 257 13.77 4.00 2.89
N GLY A 258 13.24 2.80 3.12
CA GLY A 258 13.50 1.63 2.27
C GLY A 258 13.09 1.88 0.81
N PHE A 259 11.91 2.44 0.58
CA PHE A 259 11.44 2.79 -0.76
C PHE A 259 12.31 3.87 -1.42
N LEU A 260 12.70 4.92 -0.71
CA LEU A 260 13.56 5.97 -1.26
C LEU A 260 14.97 5.47 -1.52
N LEU A 261 15.57 4.73 -0.57
CA LEU A 261 16.91 4.19 -0.73
C LEU A 261 16.95 3.18 -1.86
N LEU A 262 16.05 2.20 -1.86
CA LEU A 262 16.04 1.14 -2.88
C LEU A 262 15.47 1.65 -4.20
N GLY A 263 14.32 2.32 -4.21
CA GLY A 263 13.62 2.71 -5.45
C GLY A 263 14.11 4.00 -6.11
N VAL A 264 14.84 4.88 -5.41
CA VAL A 264 15.24 6.19 -5.96
C VAL A 264 16.74 6.43 -5.87
N PHE A 265 17.33 6.37 -4.67
CA PHE A 265 18.73 6.77 -4.47
C PHE A 265 19.72 5.72 -4.98
N LEU A 266 19.47 4.43 -4.70
CA LEU A 266 20.32 3.34 -5.18
C LEU A 266 20.36 3.34 -6.73
N PRO A 267 19.24 3.38 -7.46
CA PRO A 267 19.31 3.49 -8.91
C PRO A 267 19.99 4.79 -9.33
N ALA A 268 19.57 5.96 -8.83
CA ALA A 268 20.23 7.23 -9.19
C ALA A 268 21.76 7.17 -9.02
N PHE A 269 22.24 6.64 -7.90
CA PHE A 269 23.67 6.42 -7.61
C PHE A 269 24.31 5.51 -8.65
N LEU A 270 23.72 4.35 -8.92
CA LEU A 270 24.25 3.39 -9.88
C LEU A 270 24.25 3.92 -11.32
N GLN A 271 23.33 4.82 -11.72
CA GLN A 271 23.39 5.45 -13.07
C GLN A 271 24.60 6.36 -13.21
N VAL A 272 25.09 6.96 -12.13
CA VAL A 272 26.28 7.81 -12.14
C VAL A 272 27.55 6.99 -12.38
N PHE A 273 27.62 5.78 -11.82
CA PHE A 273 28.83 4.93 -11.90
C PHE A 273 28.78 3.88 -13.01
N ILE A 274 27.58 3.48 -13.44
CA ILE A 274 27.34 2.50 -14.50
C ILE A 274 26.40 3.17 -15.51
N PRO A 275 26.92 3.71 -16.62
CA PRO A 275 26.13 4.40 -17.63
C PRO A 275 25.36 3.40 -18.52
N LEU A 276 24.64 2.46 -17.91
CA LEU A 276 23.65 1.63 -18.59
C LEU A 276 22.31 2.37 -18.48
N GLN A 277 21.76 2.80 -19.60
CA GLN A 277 20.53 3.60 -19.72
C GLN A 277 19.26 2.98 -19.09
N ASN A 278 19.31 1.77 -18.51
CA ASN A 278 18.15 1.00 -18.07
C ASN A 278 18.32 0.43 -16.65
N LEU A 279 18.04 1.27 -15.66
CA LEU A 279 18.48 1.02 -14.28
C LEU A 279 17.47 0.38 -13.34
N ASP A 280 16.20 0.34 -13.72
CA ASP A 280 15.18 -0.46 -13.03
C ASP A 280 15.56 -1.95 -13.00
N LEU A 281 16.26 -2.39 -14.04
CA LEU A 281 16.77 -3.74 -14.17
C LEU A 281 18.00 -4.01 -13.28
N LEU A 282 18.84 -2.99 -13.07
CA LEU A 282 20.07 -3.10 -12.27
C LEU A 282 19.77 -3.11 -10.77
N LEU A 283 18.70 -2.42 -10.35
CA LEU A 283 18.13 -2.50 -9.01
C LEU A 283 17.66 -3.91 -8.67
N VAL A 284 16.92 -4.51 -9.61
CA VAL A 284 16.50 -5.91 -9.56
C VAL A 284 17.74 -6.82 -9.45
N VAL A 285 18.77 -6.60 -10.27
CA VAL A 285 20.02 -7.38 -10.25
C VAL A 285 20.84 -7.19 -8.95
N ILE A 286 20.80 -6.03 -8.29
CA ILE A 286 21.50 -5.82 -7.00
C ILE A 286 20.76 -6.49 -5.85
N LEU A 287 19.43 -6.49 -5.91
CA LEU A 287 18.62 -7.28 -4.99
C LEU A 287 18.85 -8.79 -5.24
N VAL A 288 19.06 -9.21 -6.51
CA VAL A 288 19.46 -10.57 -6.92
C VAL A 288 20.81 -10.98 -6.33
N THR A 289 21.86 -10.15 -6.44
CA THR A 289 23.19 -10.52 -5.95
C THR A 289 23.28 -10.50 -4.43
N SER A 290 22.59 -9.56 -3.76
CA SER A 290 22.57 -9.46 -2.30
C SER A 290 21.87 -10.64 -1.63
N ILE A 291 20.80 -11.18 -2.22
CA ILE A 291 20.07 -12.34 -1.68
C ILE A 291 20.82 -13.65 -1.98
N MET A 292 21.43 -13.79 -3.16
CA MET A 292 22.28 -14.96 -3.47
C MET A 292 23.53 -15.03 -2.57
N PHE A 293 24.12 -13.89 -2.19
CA PHE A 293 25.28 -13.84 -1.28
C PHE A 293 24.93 -14.14 0.19
N VAL A 294 23.65 -14.03 0.57
CA VAL A 294 23.17 -14.34 1.93
C VAL A 294 22.72 -15.81 2.05
N LEU A 295 22.51 -16.49 0.92
CA LEU A 295 22.08 -17.89 0.84
C LEU A 295 23.21 -18.87 0.46
N LEU A 296 24.44 -18.38 0.32
CA LEU A 296 25.69 -19.12 0.10
C LEU A 296 26.59 -18.97 1.33
#